data_AF-A0A5B7V850-F1
#
_entry.id   AF-A0A5B7V850-F1
#
_cell.length_a   1.000
_cell.length_b   1.000
_cell.length_c   1.000
_cell.angle_alpha   90.00
_cell.angle_beta   90.00
_cell.angle_gamma   90.00
#
_symmetry.space_group_name_H-M   'P 1'
#
loop_
_entity.id
_entity.type
_entity.pdbx_description
1 polymer ?
#
loop_
_entity_poly.entity_id
_entity_poly.type
_entity_poly.pdbx_seq_one_letter_code
_entity_poly.pdbx_strand_id
1 'polypeptide(L)'
;MNTNDVIDRLIEVAQDLPAYGEASVAWVTGHAGLLLLVPVAFAGVALALSVARRRFGRGPLGNRQAFEVLPTTGFDPVLEDVLRFAKQLAQAQRSVSRWAFTPVRGTAVRVRLLSKGGLLTMRVEGPARAAEVFRRQGYRQCEMRAVGAAHAESERPEIRLGVGLDADAPTALAA
;
A
#
# COMPACT_ATOMS: atom_id res chain seq x y z
N MET A 1 -38.87 -38.91 33.68
CA MET A 1 -37.45 -38.81 34.05
C MET A 1 -37.44 -38.38 35.50
N ASN A 2 -37.15 -39.31 36.40
CA ASN A 2 -37.18 -39.08 37.84
C ASN A 2 -35.84 -38.55 38.33
N THR A 3 -35.82 -37.89 39.49
CA THR A 3 -34.60 -37.35 40.11
C THR A 3 -33.50 -38.40 40.29
N ASN A 4 -33.89 -39.65 40.59
CA ASN A 4 -32.94 -40.76 40.72
C ASN A 4 -32.28 -41.12 39.38
N ASP A 5 -32.99 -41.06 38.25
CA ASP A 5 -32.39 -41.31 36.92
C ASP A 5 -31.30 -40.28 36.57
N VAL A 6 -31.47 -39.04 37.04
CA VAL A 6 -30.50 -37.95 36.82
C VAL A 6 -29.26 -38.15 37.70
N ILE A 7 -29.45 -38.60 38.94
CA ILE A 7 -28.37 -38.90 39.88
C ILE A 7 -27.57 -40.09 39.37
N ASP A 8 -28.22 -41.17 38.93
CA ASP A 8 -27.56 -42.36 38.41
C ASP A 8 -26.75 -42.04 37.15
N ARG A 9 -27.28 -41.22 36.22
CA ARG A 9 -26.50 -40.75 35.06
C ARG A 9 -25.32 -39.88 35.42
N LEU A 10 -25.44 -39.01 36.42
CA LEU A 10 -24.33 -38.17 36.87
C LEU A 10 -23.23 -39.02 37.51
N ILE A 11 -23.60 -40.04 38.27
CA ILE A 11 -22.67 -40.99 38.87
C ILE A 11 -21.97 -41.83 37.79
N GLU A 12 -22.72 -42.31 36.80
CA GLU A 12 -22.19 -43.09 35.66
C GLU A 12 -21.19 -42.26 34.84
N VAL A 13 -21.54 -41.02 34.48
CA VAL A 13 -20.62 -40.10 33.78
C VAL A 13 -19.39 -39.76 34.63
N ALA A 14 -19.55 -39.61 35.95
CA ALA A 14 -18.42 -39.36 36.85
C ALA A 14 -17.49 -40.58 36.99
N GLN A 15 -18.02 -41.79 36.86
CA GLN A 15 -17.23 -43.03 36.87
C GLN A 15 -16.48 -43.27 35.55
N ASP A 16 -17.05 -42.85 34.42
CA ASP A 16 -16.43 -42.97 33.09
C ASP A 16 -15.46 -41.82 32.74
N LEU A 17 -15.50 -40.73 33.52
CA LEU A 17 -14.60 -39.57 33.40
C LEU A 17 -13.10 -39.92 33.25
N PRO A 18 -12.51 -40.84 34.04
CA PRO A 18 -11.13 -41.29 33.84
C PRO A 18 -10.91 -42.01 32.50
N ALA A 19 -11.86 -42.83 32.03
CA ALA A 19 -11.76 -43.53 30.74
C ALA A 19 -11.75 -42.54 29.56
N TYR A 20 -12.55 -41.48 29.63
CA TYR A 20 -12.52 -40.39 28.65
C TYR A 20 -11.19 -39.61 28.70
N GLY A 21 -10.61 -39.44 29.89
CA GLY A 21 -9.30 -38.82 30.08
C GLY A 21 -8.19 -39.61 29.39
N GLU A 22 -8.13 -40.92 29.63
CA GLU A 22 -7.13 -41.80 29.01
C GLU A 22 -7.29 -41.89 27.48
N ALA A 23 -8.51 -42.00 26.98
CA ALA A 23 -8.79 -41.99 25.54
C ALA A 23 -8.37 -40.67 24.88
N SER A 24 -8.60 -39.54 25.55
CA SER A 24 -8.19 -38.22 25.06
C SER A 24 -6.66 -38.08 25.02
N VAL A 25 -5.96 -38.55 26.07
CA VAL A 25 -4.49 -38.53 26.12
C VAL A 25 -3.90 -39.45 25.05
N ALA A 26 -4.46 -40.65 24.87
CA ALA A 26 -4.03 -41.58 23.82
C ALA A 26 -4.25 -41.01 22.42
N TRP A 27 -5.38 -40.35 22.18
CA TRP A 27 -5.66 -39.70 20.89
C TRP A 27 -4.72 -38.52 20.62
N VAL A 28 -4.49 -37.65 21.62
CA VAL A 28 -3.58 -36.50 21.50
C VAL A 28 -2.13 -36.96 21.30
N THR A 29 -1.68 -37.98 22.04
CA THR A 29 -0.32 -38.52 21.89
C THR A 29 -0.13 -39.23 20.55
N GLY A 30 -1.14 -39.96 20.07
CA GLY A 30 -1.14 -40.56 18.73
C GLY A 30 -1.12 -39.54 17.59
N HIS A 31 -1.69 -38.35 17.79
CA HIS A 31 -1.76 -37.28 16.78
C HIS A 31 -0.87 -36.08 17.09
N ALA A 32 0.04 -36.19 18.07
CA ALA A 32 0.86 -35.08 18.56
C ALA A 32 1.72 -34.46 17.44
N GLY A 33 2.24 -35.30 16.53
CA GLY A 33 2.97 -34.85 15.36
C GLY A 33 2.13 -33.98 14.43
N LEU A 34 0.88 -34.36 14.14
CA LEU A 34 -0.02 -33.57 13.30
C LEU A 34 -0.43 -32.26 13.98
N LEU A 35 -0.71 -32.30 15.29
CA LEU A 35 -1.06 -31.12 16.08
C LEU A 35 0.07 -30.09 16.12
N LEU A 36 1.34 -30.52 16.03
CA LEU A 36 2.50 -29.64 15.92
C LEU A 36 2.79 -29.21 14.48
N LEU A 37 2.59 -30.11 13.50
CA LEU A 37 2.89 -29.82 12.09
C LEU A 37 1.93 -28.78 11.49
N VAL A 38 0.65 -28.80 11.85
CA VAL A 38 -0.35 -27.83 11.35
C VAL A 38 0.03 -26.38 11.67
N PRO A 39 0.27 -25.98 12.92
CA PRO A 39 0.66 -24.60 13.24
C PRO A 39 2.03 -24.24 12.67
N VAL A 40 2.98 -25.19 12.62
CA VAL A 40 4.30 -24.96 12.01
C VAL A 40 4.18 -24.70 10.50
N ALA A 41 3.39 -25.50 9.78
CA ALA A 41 3.12 -25.29 8.36
C ALA A 41 2.42 -23.94 8.11
N PHE A 42 1.42 -23.62 8.93
CA PHE A 42 0.71 -22.34 8.83
C PHE A 42 1.63 -21.15 9.10
N ALA A 43 2.47 -21.23 10.14
CA ALA A 43 3.47 -20.21 10.45
C ALA A 43 4.51 -20.08 9.32
N GLY A 44 4.95 -21.20 8.73
CA GLY A 44 5.87 -21.21 7.58
C GLY A 44 5.28 -20.50 6.36
N VAL A 45 4.02 -20.79 6.02
CA VAL A 45 3.31 -20.13 4.92
C VAL A 45 3.12 -18.64 5.21
N ALA A 46 2.70 -18.27 6.43
CA ALA A 46 2.53 -16.88 6.82
C ALA A 46 3.86 -16.10 6.75
N LEU A 47 4.95 -16.70 7.22
CA LEU A 47 6.28 -16.12 7.15
C LEU A 47 6.73 -15.95 5.70
N ALA A 48 6.60 -16.99 4.87
CA ALA A 48 6.94 -16.93 3.45
C ALA A 48 6.17 -15.82 2.72
N LEU A 49 4.86 -15.71 2.96
CA LEU A 49 4.02 -14.64 2.42
C LEU A 49 4.46 -13.27 2.92
N SER A 50 4.84 -13.13 4.20
CA SER A 50 5.31 -11.86 4.76
C SER A 50 6.63 -11.41 4.13
N VAL A 51 7.57 -12.34 3.94
CA VAL A 51 8.88 -12.09 3.32
C VAL A 51 8.69 -11.76 1.85
N ALA A 52 7.85 -12.53 1.14
CA ALA A 52 7.48 -12.24 -0.24
C ALA A 52 6.88 -10.83 -0.36
N ARG A 53 5.89 -10.47 0.46
CA ARG A 53 5.29 -9.12 0.48
C ARG A 53 6.32 -8.02 0.71
N ARG A 54 7.26 -8.22 1.64
CA ARG A 54 8.34 -7.24 1.92
C ARG A 54 9.31 -7.12 0.75
N ARG A 55 9.66 -8.23 0.11
CA ARG A 55 10.63 -8.28 -1.00
C ARG A 55 10.03 -7.75 -2.30
N PHE A 56 8.82 -8.20 -2.64
CA PHE A 56 8.04 -7.69 -3.77
C PHE A 56 7.48 -6.28 -3.53
N GLY A 57 7.49 -5.77 -2.30
CA GLY A 57 7.19 -4.36 -2.00
C GLY A 57 8.29 -3.39 -2.41
N ARG A 58 9.56 -3.82 -2.36
CA ARG A 58 10.72 -2.96 -2.62
C ARG A 58 11.07 -2.84 -4.11
N GLY A 59 10.92 -3.92 -4.88
CA GLY A 59 11.25 -3.92 -6.31
C GLY A 59 10.46 -2.89 -7.14
N PRO A 60 9.12 -2.83 -7.03
CA PRO A 60 8.29 -1.90 -7.80
C PRO A 60 8.50 -0.42 -7.46
N LEU A 61 9.06 -0.12 -6.29
CA LEU A 61 9.39 1.26 -5.90
C LEU A 61 10.61 1.79 -6.67
N GLY A 62 11.57 0.92 -7.01
CA GLY A 62 12.80 1.30 -7.71
C GLY A 62 12.61 1.59 -9.20
N ASN A 63 11.53 1.09 -9.82
CA ASN A 63 11.25 1.29 -11.25
C ASN A 63 10.00 2.16 -11.48
N ARG A 64 9.83 3.18 -10.64
CA ARG A 64 8.78 4.19 -10.82
C ARG A 64 9.26 5.22 -11.84
N GLN A 65 8.40 5.54 -12.80
CA GLN A 65 8.63 6.63 -13.74
C GLN A 65 7.80 7.84 -13.32
N ALA A 66 8.44 9.00 -13.38
CA ALA A 66 7.83 10.29 -13.11
C ALA A 66 7.60 11.03 -14.44
N PHE A 67 6.44 11.66 -14.56
CA PHE A 67 6.07 12.49 -15.69
C PHE A 67 5.68 13.88 -15.18
N GLU A 68 6.30 14.91 -15.72
CA GLU A 68 5.84 16.29 -15.55
C GLU A 68 4.75 16.61 -16.55
N VAL A 69 3.70 17.26 -16.06
CA VAL A 69 2.58 17.73 -16.85
C VAL A 69 2.81 19.20 -17.14
N LEU A 70 3.22 19.50 -18.37
CA LEU A 70 3.50 20.85 -18.83
C LEU A 70 2.24 21.42 -19.49
N PRO A 71 1.61 22.45 -18.92
CA PRO A 71 0.50 23.13 -19.57
C PRO A 71 0.99 23.88 -20.81
N THR A 72 0.19 23.88 -21.87
CA THR A 72 0.38 24.78 -23.02
C THR A 72 -0.27 26.14 -22.72
N THR A 73 -0.02 27.14 -23.57
CA THR A 73 -0.43 28.55 -23.36
C THR A 73 -1.93 28.78 -23.21
N GLY A 74 -2.77 27.82 -23.58
CA GLY A 74 -4.23 27.90 -23.49
C GLY A 74 -4.86 26.90 -22.51
N PHE A 75 -4.08 26.32 -21.61
CA PHE A 75 -4.59 25.33 -20.65
C PHE A 75 -5.56 25.97 -19.65
N ASP A 76 -6.85 25.66 -19.81
CA ASP A 76 -7.91 26.02 -18.87
C ASP A 76 -8.90 24.84 -18.75
N PRO A 77 -8.62 23.86 -17.87
CA PRO A 77 -9.40 22.63 -17.81
C PRO A 77 -10.76 22.88 -17.16
N VAL A 78 -11.83 22.50 -17.86
CA VAL A 78 -13.16 22.43 -17.25
C VAL A 78 -13.23 21.26 -16.25
N LEU A 79 -14.18 21.32 -15.30
CA LEU A 79 -14.34 20.29 -14.27
C LEU A 79 -14.45 18.87 -14.87
N GLU A 80 -15.14 18.72 -16.00
CA GLU A 80 -15.27 17.43 -16.67
C GLU A 80 -13.91 16.86 -17.12
N ASP A 81 -13.02 17.71 -17.62
CA ASP A 81 -11.68 17.30 -18.03
C ASP A 81 -10.87 16.83 -16.84
N VAL A 82 -11.02 17.50 -15.70
CA VAL A 82 -10.37 17.11 -14.43
C VAL A 82 -10.89 15.75 -13.95
N LEU A 83 -12.20 15.54 -13.97
CA LEU A 83 -12.81 14.26 -13.56
C LEU A 83 -12.43 13.12 -14.50
N ARG A 84 -12.39 13.38 -15.82
CA ARG A 84 -11.95 12.39 -16.81
C ARG A 84 -10.49 11.99 -16.59
N PHE A 85 -9.62 12.96 -16.35
CA PHE A 85 -8.22 12.71 -16.03
C PHE A 85 -8.07 11.93 -14.71
N ALA A 86 -8.81 12.30 -13.66
CA ALA A 86 -8.80 11.56 -12.39
C ALA A 86 -9.24 10.09 -12.57
N LYS A 87 -10.27 9.85 -13.39
CA LYS A 87 -10.73 8.50 -13.73
C LYS A 87 -9.66 7.71 -14.50
N GLN A 88 -8.99 8.34 -15.44
CA GLN A 88 -7.88 7.74 -16.20
C GLN A 88 -6.72 7.34 -15.29
N LEU A 89 -6.31 8.20 -14.35
CA LEU A 89 -5.29 7.87 -13.35
C LEU A 89 -5.70 6.67 -12.48
N ALA A 90 -6.96 6.63 -12.02
CA ALA A 90 -7.47 5.52 -11.23
C ALA A 90 -7.51 4.19 -12.01
N GLN A 91 -7.83 4.25 -13.31
CA GLN A 91 -7.80 3.07 -14.18
C GLN A 91 -6.38 2.60 -14.46
N ALA A 92 -5.43 3.52 -14.65
CA ALA A 92 -4.00 3.21 -14.81
C ALA A 92 -3.43 2.51 -13.57
N GLN A 93 -3.88 2.88 -12.36
CA GLN A 93 -3.53 2.15 -11.14
C GLN A 93 -4.07 0.71 -11.16
N ARG A 94 -5.35 0.53 -11.54
CA ARG A 94 -6.00 -0.79 -11.56
C ARG A 94 -5.37 -1.74 -12.58
N SER A 95 -4.98 -1.24 -13.75
CA SER A 95 -4.37 -2.08 -14.81
C SER A 95 -3.04 -2.71 -14.37
N VAL A 96 -2.33 -2.11 -13.42
CA VAL A 96 -1.06 -2.64 -12.87
C VAL A 96 -1.28 -3.57 -11.66
N SER A 97 -2.45 -3.54 -11.03
CA SER A 97 -2.76 -4.29 -9.81
C SER A 97 -3.31 -5.71 -10.03
N ARG A 98 -2.94 -6.39 -11.13
CA ARG A 98 -3.55 -7.67 -11.55
C ARG A 98 -3.36 -8.86 -10.59
N TRP A 99 -2.58 -8.75 -9.53
CA TRP A 99 -2.35 -9.84 -8.57
C TRP A 99 -2.82 -9.44 -7.17
N ALA A 100 -3.57 -10.33 -6.51
CA ALA A 100 -4.07 -10.15 -5.14
C ALA A 100 -2.95 -9.91 -4.11
N PHE A 101 -1.72 -10.30 -4.45
CA PHE A 101 -0.53 -10.12 -3.62
C PHE A 101 0.30 -8.88 -3.97
N THR A 102 -0.09 -8.10 -4.99
CA THR A 102 0.66 -6.91 -5.37
C THR A 102 0.48 -5.84 -4.28
N PRO A 103 1.58 -5.33 -3.68
CA PRO A 103 1.47 -4.35 -2.62
C PRO A 103 0.88 -3.04 -3.17
N VAL A 104 -0.14 -2.51 -2.49
CA VAL A 104 -0.83 -1.25 -2.85
C VAL A 104 0.16 -0.10 -3.06
N ARG A 105 1.21 -0.05 -2.24
CA ARG A 105 2.28 0.96 -2.36
C ARG A 105 3.12 0.83 -3.63
N GLY A 106 3.17 -0.34 -4.27
CA GLY A 106 3.89 -0.56 -5.53
C GLY A 106 3.08 -0.16 -6.76
N THR A 107 1.75 -0.22 -6.68
CA THR A 107 0.83 0.10 -7.79
C THR A 107 0.27 1.51 -7.73
N ALA A 108 0.33 2.16 -6.57
CA ALA A 108 -0.20 3.51 -6.36
C ALA A 108 0.41 4.53 -7.33
N VAL A 109 -0.45 5.37 -7.89
CA VAL A 109 -0.09 6.57 -8.62
C VAL A 109 0.02 7.73 -7.63
N ARG A 110 1.03 8.58 -7.76
CA ARG A 110 1.24 9.75 -6.90
C ARG A 110 1.16 11.00 -7.76
N VAL A 111 0.35 11.96 -7.34
CA VAL A 111 0.34 13.29 -7.93
C VAL A 111 1.08 14.21 -6.96
N ARG A 112 2.12 14.88 -7.45
CA ARG A 112 2.89 15.88 -6.72
C ARG A 112 2.61 17.23 -7.34
N LEU A 113 2.29 18.18 -6.48
CA LEU A 113 2.16 19.59 -6.84
C LEU A 113 3.41 20.28 -6.30
N LEU A 114 4.13 20.93 -7.20
CA LEU A 114 5.41 21.58 -6.95
C LEU A 114 5.24 23.04 -7.33
N SER A 115 5.81 23.96 -6.55
CA SER A 115 5.83 25.38 -6.92
C SER A 115 7.26 25.88 -6.91
N LYS A 116 7.72 26.40 -8.05
CA LYS A 116 9.05 27.00 -8.17
C LYS A 116 8.88 28.42 -8.70
N GLY A 117 9.21 29.41 -7.88
CA GLY A 117 9.09 30.83 -8.26
C GLY A 117 7.66 31.27 -8.56
N GLY A 118 6.66 30.67 -7.89
CA GLY A 118 5.23 30.99 -8.07
C GLY A 118 4.53 30.20 -9.17
N LEU A 119 5.26 29.45 -10.01
CA LEU A 119 4.68 28.57 -11.03
C LEU A 119 4.39 27.19 -10.45
N LEU A 120 3.13 26.75 -10.57
CA LEU A 120 2.70 25.41 -10.17
C LEU A 120 3.02 24.40 -11.27
N THR A 121 3.79 23.37 -10.93
CA THR A 121 4.06 22.21 -11.78
C THR A 121 3.40 20.99 -11.17
N MET A 122 2.71 20.20 -11.99
CA MET A 122 2.15 18.93 -11.58
C MET A 122 3.01 17.79 -12.10
N ARG A 123 3.41 16.88 -11.21
CA ARG A 123 4.15 15.67 -11.53
C ARG A 123 3.35 14.44 -11.16
N VAL A 124 3.24 13.49 -12.08
CA VAL A 124 2.54 12.22 -11.90
C VAL A 124 3.58 11.11 -11.88
N GLU A 125 3.65 10.37 -10.78
CA GLU A 125 4.54 9.22 -10.62
C GLU A 125 3.73 7.94 -10.58
N GLY A 126 4.19 6.92 -11.31
CA GLY A 126 3.58 5.60 -11.22
C GLY A 126 4.53 4.47 -11.61
N PRO A 127 4.07 3.22 -11.48
CA PRO A 127 4.86 2.07 -11.88
C PRO A 127 5.15 2.11 -13.39
N ALA A 128 6.32 1.61 -13.83
CA ALA A 128 6.72 1.60 -15.25
C ALA A 128 5.66 1.02 -16.20
N ARG A 129 4.85 0.05 -15.76
CA ARG A 129 3.73 -0.51 -16.54
C ARG A 129 2.57 0.48 -16.78
N ALA A 130 2.37 1.46 -15.89
CA ALA A 130 1.40 2.53 -16.07
C ALA A 130 1.98 3.72 -16.88
N ALA A 131 3.31 3.76 -17.08
CA ALA A 131 3.97 4.85 -17.79
C ALA A 131 3.49 5.00 -19.24
N GLU A 132 3.18 3.90 -19.91
CA GLU A 132 2.62 3.93 -21.27
C GLU A 132 1.18 4.48 -21.28
N VAL A 133 0.41 4.19 -20.24
CA VAL A 133 -0.94 4.73 -20.08
C VAL A 133 -0.87 6.24 -19.87
N PHE A 134 0.03 6.72 -19.00
CA PHE A 134 0.23 8.16 -18.80
C PHE A 134 0.66 8.87 -20.09
N ARG A 135 1.61 8.32 -20.85
CA ARG A 135 2.02 8.93 -22.14
C ARG A 135 0.87 9.13 -23.12
N ARG A 136 -0.15 8.28 -23.07
CA ARG A 136 -1.32 8.34 -23.96
C ARG A 136 -2.52 9.07 -23.34
N GLN A 137 -2.53 9.28 -22.02
CA GLN A 137 -3.66 9.81 -21.27
C GLN A 137 -3.23 11.05 -20.48
N GLY A 138 -3.38 12.21 -21.12
CA GLY A 138 -3.18 13.52 -20.52
C GLY A 138 -4.36 14.44 -20.82
N TYR A 139 -4.34 15.63 -20.21
CA TYR A 139 -5.19 16.72 -20.66
C TYR A 139 -4.87 17.05 -22.12
N ARG A 140 -5.88 17.44 -22.90
CA ARG A 140 -5.71 17.77 -24.33
C ARG A 140 -4.67 18.87 -24.59
N GLN A 141 -4.52 19.78 -23.63
CA GLN A 141 -3.62 20.94 -23.70
C GLN A 141 -2.40 20.81 -22.77
N CYS A 142 -2.05 19.59 -22.34
CA CYS A 142 -0.83 19.35 -21.58
C CYS A 142 0.07 18.35 -22.28
N GLU A 143 1.38 18.63 -22.25
CA GLU A 143 2.40 17.66 -22.62
C GLU A 143 2.85 16.88 -21.39
N MET A 144 2.98 15.56 -21.50
CA MET A 144 3.61 14.75 -20.46
C MET A 144 5.07 14.49 -20.82
N ARG A 145 6.01 15.04 -20.05
CA ARG A 145 7.45 14.83 -20.23
C ARG A 145 7.99 13.89 -19.17
N ALA A 146 8.74 12.88 -19.59
CA ALA A 146 9.41 11.98 -18.66
C ALA A 146 10.51 12.74 -17.91
N VAL A 147 10.53 12.61 -16.58
CA VAL A 147 11.56 13.21 -15.74
C VAL A 147 12.72 12.22 -15.62
N GLY A 148 13.91 12.65 -16.02
CA GLY A 148 15.13 11.83 -15.88
C GLY A 148 15.52 11.61 -14.41
N ALA A 149 16.22 10.51 -14.13
CA ALA A 149 16.60 10.09 -12.77
C ALA A 149 17.33 11.20 -11.97
N ALA A 150 18.16 12.01 -12.62
CA ALA A 150 18.90 13.10 -12.00
C ALA A 150 18.00 14.24 -11.47
N HIS A 151 16.90 14.56 -12.16
CA HIS A 151 15.94 15.58 -11.72
C HIS A 151 15.02 15.05 -10.61
N ALA A 152 14.77 13.74 -10.58
CA ALA A 152 14.00 13.09 -9.51
C ALA A 152 14.77 13.08 -8.17
N GLU A 153 16.10 13.00 -8.21
CA GLU A 153 16.97 12.97 -7.02
C GLU A 153 17.24 14.37 -6.43
N SER A 154 17.38 15.39 -7.28
CA SER A 154 17.59 16.79 -6.87
C SER A 154 16.41 17.37 -6.08
N GLU A 155 15.24 16.75 -6.13
CA GLU A 155 14.00 17.25 -5.55
C GLU A 155 13.52 16.37 -4.38
N ARG A 156 14.48 15.85 -3.60
CA ARG A 156 14.21 15.36 -2.26
C ARG A 156 13.69 16.56 -1.46
N PRO A 157 12.47 16.53 -0.90
CA PRO A 157 11.93 17.66 -0.16
C PRO A 157 12.85 17.91 1.04
N GLU A 158 13.65 18.96 0.94
CA GLU A 158 14.35 19.52 2.08
C GLU A 158 13.24 20.14 2.92
N ILE A 159 12.88 19.45 4.01
CA ILE A 159 11.95 19.99 4.99
C ILE A 159 12.69 21.18 5.61
N ARG A 160 12.50 22.37 5.03
CA ARG A 160 12.87 23.62 5.68
C ARG A 160 11.90 23.80 6.84
N LEU A 161 12.24 23.15 7.95
CA LEU A 161 11.69 23.50 9.26
C LEU A 161 12.05 24.97 9.46
N GLY A 162 11.06 25.85 9.51
CA GLY A 162 11.23 27.30 9.47
C GLY A 162 12.01 27.84 10.66
N VAL A 163 13.33 27.70 10.64
CA VAL A 163 14.27 28.31 11.59
C VAL A 163 15.18 29.21 10.76
N GLY A 164 14.80 30.48 10.64
CA GLY A 164 15.59 31.50 9.95
C GLY A 164 14.81 32.47 9.09
N LEU A 165 13.60 32.88 9.48
CA LEU A 165 12.91 34.02 8.84
C LEU A 165 13.22 35.38 9.46
N ASP A 166 13.99 35.47 10.56
CA ASP A 166 14.28 36.75 11.21
C ASP A 166 15.76 36.88 11.65
N ALA A 167 16.69 37.06 10.71
CA ALA A 167 18.04 37.47 11.09
C ALA A 167 18.70 38.53 10.19
N ASP A 168 18.18 38.83 8.99
CA ASP A 168 18.97 39.67 8.07
C ASP A 168 18.15 40.54 7.10
N ALA A 169 16.98 41.02 7.50
CA ALA A 169 16.29 42.09 6.76
C ALA A 169 16.58 43.46 7.39
N PRO A 170 17.61 44.22 6.95
CA PRO A 170 17.75 45.61 7.33
C PRO A 170 16.66 46.46 6.66
N THR A 171 15.93 47.13 7.52
CA THR A 171 15.11 48.33 7.35
C THR A 171 15.48 49.20 6.14
N ALA A 172 14.54 49.37 5.21
CA ALA A 172 14.49 50.57 4.33
C ALA A 172 13.06 50.78 3.80
N LEU A 173 12.19 51.27 4.68
CA LEU A 173 10.95 51.94 4.29
C LEU A 173 10.76 53.12 5.25
N ALA A 174 11.40 54.23 4.90
CA ALA A 174 11.15 55.54 5.49
C ALA A 174 11.35 56.61 4.40
N ALA A 175 10.30 57.42 4.24
CA ALA A 175 10.11 58.60 3.38
C ALA A 175 9.87 58.34 1.88
#